data_AF-A0A1Q8DK90-F1
#
_entry.id   AF-A0A1Q8DK90-F1
#
_cell.length_a   1.000
_cell.length_b   1.000
_cell.length_c   1.000
_cell.angle_alpha   90.00
_cell.angle_beta   90.00
_cell.angle_gamma   90.00
#
_symmetry.space_group_name_H-M   'P 1'
#
loop_
_entity.id
_entity.type
_entity.pdbx_description
1 polymer ?
#
loop_
_entity_poly.entity_id
_entity_poly.type
_entity_poly.pdbx_seq_one_letter_code
_entity_poly.pdbx_strand_id
1 'polypeptide(L)'
;MVSDFFKSIDFPRIVGYFVKNNDFLLDVDVAVTIAQIATYRESGNTKGYLPQGSPLSPIISNLIGSILDIRILRLAKKYKLDYTRYADDITLSTNLKDFPYQIAVHRQDRWIVGIQLEKIIKSSGFEVNKSKTRLYTNNERQEVNSLSVNKKVNIRKEYYRYTRSMVNQYCMTGMYFKSSEHRRANIANDNSLNGILSFIYYIKRDRNLVVDDGHIKYCDMKGLQKLYTKFLFHYNFIYQSRTTVIGEGFTDPRHLRIAYKAIYNAHNSSIKFTYLGNTKRFSHFTGMKGGTGLINKFLSEYQLIDKSIAISKFPCIILLDGDKAGNDVIKMAEKLFDKTIKKINIPTVGIMLFYHVYNNLYILQLDKDVDVEKLYDSNVLQTKVDQRTFNPSNKKTDQTKFYGKKEFLEKVIEPNRSKINFSNFEIVFKTLNYIQLYHLIAYRSEAGLAVKTNLSLISAKSSNTTSKSSPLPVP
;
A
#
# COMPACT_ATOMS: atom_id res chain seq x y z
N MET A 1 11.03 -2.65 29.07
CA MET A 1 11.02 -1.29 28.50
C MET A 1 11.63 -0.31 29.48
N VAL A 2 12.45 0.61 28.98
CA VAL A 2 13.01 1.74 29.73
C VAL A 2 12.04 2.92 29.67
N SER A 3 11.85 3.64 30.78
CA SER A 3 11.02 4.85 30.83
C SER A 3 11.76 6.04 30.23
N ASP A 4 11.03 6.86 29.46
CA ASP A 4 11.51 8.15 28.93
C ASP A 4 12.89 8.09 28.26
N PHE A 5 13.17 7.01 27.53
CA PHE A 5 14.50 6.67 27.02
C PHE A 5 15.24 7.83 26.34
N PHE A 6 14.60 8.54 25.41
CA PHE A 6 15.21 9.71 24.76
C PHE A 6 15.44 10.88 25.72
N LYS A 7 14.47 11.19 26.59
CA LYS A 7 14.57 12.29 27.56
C LYS A 7 15.60 12.01 28.66
N SER A 8 15.86 10.74 28.97
CA SER A 8 16.87 10.33 29.93
C SER A 8 18.31 10.56 29.43
N ILE A 9 18.48 10.72 28.12
CA ILE A 9 19.78 11.01 27.49
C ILE A 9 19.91 12.53 27.37
N ASP A 10 20.62 13.10 28.33
CA ASP A 10 20.83 14.53 28.47
C ASP A 10 22.12 15.01 27.80
N PHE A 11 22.22 16.33 27.66
CA PHE A 11 23.36 17.02 27.06
C PHE A 11 24.71 16.56 27.66
N PRO A 12 24.93 16.56 28.99
CA PRO A 12 26.21 16.13 29.56
C PRO A 12 26.57 14.68 29.26
N ARG A 13 25.59 13.76 29.17
CA ARG A 13 25.85 12.37 28.80
C ARG A 13 26.36 12.24 27.37
N ILE A 14 25.84 13.06 26.44
CA ILE A 14 26.28 13.04 25.04
C ILE A 14 27.73 13.54 24.95
N VAL A 15 28.02 14.68 25.58
CA VAL A 15 29.40 15.22 25.64
C VAL A 15 30.34 14.19 26.26
N GLY A 16 29.99 13.67 27.43
CA GLY A 16 30.82 12.69 28.14
C GLY A 16 31.04 11.40 27.35
N TYR A 17 30.04 10.95 26.57
CA TYR A 17 30.20 9.79 25.69
C TYR A 17 31.23 10.06 24.59
N PHE A 18 31.08 11.15 23.83
CA PHE A 18 31.96 11.42 22.69
C PHE A 18 33.40 11.77 23.10
N VAL A 19 33.58 12.40 24.26
CA VAL A 19 34.91 12.71 24.80
C VAL A 19 35.64 11.46 25.32
N LYS A 20 34.92 10.55 26.00
CA LYS A 20 35.54 9.44 26.74
C LYS A 20 35.49 8.09 26.03
N ASN A 21 34.66 7.95 24.99
CA ASN A 21 34.57 6.69 24.26
C ASN A 21 35.81 6.50 23.38
N ASN A 22 36.48 5.36 23.50
CA ASN A 22 37.74 5.05 22.81
C ASN A 22 37.63 5.02 21.29
N ASP A 23 36.45 4.78 20.72
CA ASP A 23 36.25 4.77 19.27
C ASP A 23 36.11 6.19 18.69
N PHE A 24 35.82 7.18 19.53
CA PHE A 24 35.57 8.56 19.13
C PHE A 24 36.67 9.51 19.63
N LEU A 25 36.91 9.56 20.94
CA LEU A 25 37.89 10.44 21.60
C LEU A 25 37.88 11.87 21.05
N LEU A 26 36.68 12.44 20.89
CA LEU A 26 36.54 13.78 20.31
C LEU A 26 37.04 14.85 21.27
N ASP A 27 37.57 15.93 20.69
CA ASP A 27 37.80 17.17 21.41
C ASP A 27 36.49 17.68 22.07
N VAL A 28 36.63 18.29 23.24
CA VAL A 28 35.49 18.72 24.06
C VAL A 28 34.59 19.70 23.30
N ASP A 29 35.16 20.63 22.52
CA ASP A 29 34.39 21.63 21.79
C ASP A 29 33.56 20.99 20.66
N VAL A 30 34.12 19.97 20.00
CA VAL A 30 33.41 19.19 18.99
C VAL A 30 32.26 18.39 19.63
N ALA A 31 32.53 17.73 20.75
CA ALA A 31 31.51 16.96 21.48
C ALA A 31 30.37 17.85 22.00
N VAL A 32 30.70 19.04 22.50
CA VAL A 32 29.75 20.08 22.91
C VAL A 32 28.89 20.53 21.72
N THR A 33 29.52 20.80 20.57
CA THR A 33 28.80 21.21 19.36
C THR A 33 27.81 20.14 18.91
N ILE A 34 28.22 18.86 18.87
CA ILE A 34 27.32 17.74 18.56
C ILE A 34 26.15 17.68 19.56
N ALA A 35 26.43 17.80 20.86
CA ALA A 35 25.39 17.78 21.88
C ALA A 35 24.42 18.96 21.76
N GLN A 36 24.89 20.15 21.37
CA GLN A 36 24.03 21.32 21.14
C GLN A 36 23.08 21.10 19.97
N ILE A 37 23.55 20.52 18.87
CA ILE A 37 22.73 20.21 17.69
C ILE A 37 21.74 19.07 18.00
N ALA A 38 22.18 18.07 18.75
CA ALA A 38 21.40 16.88 19.03
C ALA A 38 20.29 17.07 20.06
N THR A 39 20.47 18.00 21.00
CA THR A 39 19.55 18.17 22.13
C THR A 39 18.60 19.33 21.96
N TYR A 40 17.42 19.18 22.53
CA TYR A 40 16.43 20.23 22.69
C TYR A 40 16.31 20.60 24.17
N ARG A 41 16.08 21.88 24.43
CA ARG A 41 15.84 22.41 25.77
C ARG A 41 14.55 23.20 25.76
N GLU A 42 13.61 22.81 26.63
CA GLU A 42 12.37 23.55 26.81
C GLU A 42 12.64 24.89 27.50
N SER A 43 11.87 25.93 27.15
CA SER A 43 11.97 27.23 27.79
C SER A 43 11.71 27.11 29.29
N GLY A 44 12.58 27.69 30.11
CA GLY A 44 12.54 27.57 31.58
C GLY A 44 13.14 26.28 32.15
N ASN A 45 13.61 25.34 31.32
CA ASN A 45 14.31 24.15 31.77
C ASN A 45 15.84 24.31 31.61
N THR A 46 16.61 23.88 32.60
CA THR A 46 18.08 23.92 32.56
C THR A 46 18.67 22.72 31.82
N LYS A 47 17.90 21.65 31.59
CA LYS A 47 18.39 20.37 31.07
C LYS A 47 17.99 20.16 29.61
N GLY A 48 18.98 20.01 28.73
CA GLY A 48 18.79 19.59 27.34
C GLY A 48 18.73 18.07 27.21
N TYR A 49 17.89 17.55 26.32
CA TYR A 49 17.69 16.11 26.10
C TYR A 49 17.47 15.77 24.62
N LEU A 50 17.55 14.49 24.24
CA LEU A 50 17.26 14.08 22.85
C LEU A 50 15.76 14.22 22.51
N PRO A 51 15.37 15.10 21.57
CA PRO A 51 13.96 15.26 21.21
C PRO A 51 13.46 14.09 20.34
N GLN A 52 12.21 13.70 20.53
CA GLN A 52 11.54 12.78 19.61
C GLN A 52 11.25 13.49 18.28
N GLY A 53 11.65 12.88 17.16
CA GLY A 53 11.49 13.45 15.82
C GLY A 53 12.75 14.05 15.21
N SER A 54 13.81 14.27 16.00
CA SER A 54 15.13 14.63 15.45
C SER A 54 15.76 13.42 14.75
N PRO A 55 16.39 13.61 13.56
CA PRO A 55 17.09 12.54 12.85
C PRO A 55 18.33 12.04 13.61
N LEU A 56 18.91 12.85 14.51
CA LEU A 56 20.10 12.48 15.29
C LEU A 56 19.76 11.61 16.50
N SER A 57 18.56 11.78 17.08
CA SER A 57 18.17 11.09 18.32
C SER A 57 18.26 9.57 18.23
N PRO A 58 17.78 8.87 17.18
CA PRO A 58 17.91 7.41 17.09
C PRO A 58 19.36 6.93 17.03
N ILE A 59 20.26 7.69 16.40
CA ILE A 59 21.67 7.32 16.26
C ILE A 59 22.36 7.46 17.62
N ILE A 60 22.28 8.65 18.22
CA ILE A 60 22.95 8.95 19.49
C ILE A 60 22.39 8.09 20.63
N SER A 61 21.08 7.87 20.66
CA SER A 61 20.48 7.02 21.70
C SER A 61 20.93 5.56 21.62
N ASN A 62 21.19 5.03 20.41
CA ASN A 62 21.76 3.70 20.25
C ASN A 62 23.23 3.64 20.68
N LEU A 63 24.03 4.65 20.33
CA LEU A 63 25.43 4.76 20.76
C LEU A 63 25.53 4.78 22.29
N ILE A 64 24.75 5.62 22.97
CA ILE A 64 24.73 5.70 24.43
C ILE A 64 24.13 4.43 25.04
N GLY A 65 23.12 3.85 24.40
CA GLY A 65 22.51 2.57 24.78
C GLY A 65 23.51 1.40 24.80
N SER A 66 24.59 1.45 24.02
CA SER A 66 25.61 0.38 23.99
C SER A 66 26.26 0.12 25.36
N ILE A 67 26.37 1.15 26.21
CA ILE A 67 26.89 1.01 27.58
C ILE A 67 25.98 0.09 28.41
N LEU A 68 24.66 0.26 28.26
CA LEU A 68 23.67 -0.60 28.89
C LEU A 68 23.74 -2.01 28.30
N ASP A 69 23.87 -2.12 26.98
CA ASP A 69 23.94 -3.40 26.26
C ASP A 69 25.09 -4.27 26.76
N ILE A 70 26.30 -3.71 26.86
CA ILE A 70 27.48 -4.44 27.35
C ILE A 70 27.26 -4.98 28.76
N ARG A 71 26.65 -4.18 29.65
CA ARG A 71 26.39 -4.57 31.04
C ARG A 71 25.32 -5.64 31.14
N ILE A 72 24.22 -5.53 30.38
CA ILE A 72 23.16 -6.53 30.37
C ILE A 72 23.66 -7.82 29.70
N LEU A 73 24.44 -7.76 28.62
CA LEU A 73 25.01 -8.94 27.96
C LEU A 73 25.87 -9.78 28.92
N ARG A 74 26.67 -9.12 29.78
CA ARG A 74 27.44 -9.83 30.83
C ARG A 74 26.53 -10.54 31.82
N LEU A 75 25.46 -9.87 32.26
CA LEU A 75 24.46 -10.46 33.15
C LEU A 75 23.72 -11.62 32.47
N ALA A 76 23.33 -11.46 31.22
CA ALA A 76 22.63 -12.45 30.42
C ALA A 76 23.50 -13.70 30.22
N LYS A 77 24.80 -13.54 29.89
CA LYS A 77 25.76 -14.64 29.79
C LYS A 77 25.89 -15.40 31.12
N LYS A 78 25.97 -14.69 32.25
CA LYS A 78 26.06 -15.30 33.59
C LYS A 78 24.86 -16.19 33.90
N TYR A 79 23.66 -15.79 33.47
CA TYR A 79 22.40 -16.47 33.76
C TYR A 79 21.81 -17.25 32.56
N LYS A 80 22.61 -17.50 31.50
CA LYS A 80 22.23 -18.24 30.28
C LYS A 80 20.94 -17.69 29.64
N LEU A 81 20.92 -16.39 29.42
CA LEU A 81 19.84 -15.66 28.74
C LEU A 81 20.34 -15.10 27.41
N ASP A 82 19.46 -15.08 26.42
CA ASP A 82 19.61 -14.27 25.23
C ASP A 82 19.08 -12.87 25.51
N TYR A 83 19.76 -11.86 24.95
CA TYR A 83 19.43 -10.46 25.11
C TYR A 83 19.21 -9.80 23.76
N THR A 84 18.13 -9.04 23.64
CA THR A 84 17.90 -8.15 22.50
C THR A 84 17.34 -6.81 22.99
N ARG A 85 17.74 -5.72 22.32
CA ARG A 85 17.22 -4.37 22.55
C ARG A 85 16.73 -3.77 21.25
N TYR A 86 15.56 -3.14 21.28
CA TYR A 86 15.04 -2.29 20.22
C TYR A 86 14.66 -0.94 20.83
N ALA A 87 15.51 0.07 20.62
CA ALA A 87 15.42 1.35 21.31
C ALA A 87 15.35 1.17 22.84
N ASP A 88 14.19 1.41 23.44
CA ASP A 88 13.89 1.31 24.86
C ASP A 88 13.29 -0.04 25.29
N ASP A 89 12.89 -0.87 24.33
CA ASP A 89 12.40 -2.22 24.59
C ASP A 89 13.57 -3.19 24.74
N ILE A 90 13.64 -3.82 25.91
CA ILE A 90 14.63 -4.84 26.26
C ILE A 90 13.89 -6.16 26.43
N THR A 91 14.37 -7.20 25.75
CA THR A 91 13.85 -8.57 25.86
C THR A 91 14.98 -9.49 26.31
N LEU A 92 14.69 -10.29 27.33
CA LEU A 92 15.55 -11.37 27.82
C LEU A 92 14.78 -12.69 27.69
N SER A 93 15.40 -13.71 27.09
CA SER A 93 14.79 -15.02 26.88
C SER A 93 15.74 -16.14 27.26
N THR A 94 15.21 -17.31 27.61
CA THR A 94 15.99 -18.51 27.93
C THR A 94 15.19 -19.77 27.60
N ASN A 95 15.88 -20.88 27.38
CA ASN A 95 15.31 -22.22 27.29
C ASN A 95 15.36 -22.98 28.61
N LEU A 96 15.89 -22.36 29.68
CA LEU A 96 15.86 -22.93 31.02
C LEU A 96 14.42 -23.06 31.52
N LYS A 97 14.17 -24.10 32.32
CA LYS A 97 12.85 -24.35 32.92
C LYS A 97 12.41 -23.21 33.84
N ASP A 98 13.34 -22.73 34.66
CA ASP A 98 13.10 -21.67 35.64
C ASP A 98 13.73 -20.36 35.19
N PHE A 99 12.96 -19.27 35.24
CA PHE A 99 13.48 -17.95 34.93
C PHE A 99 14.30 -17.41 36.13
N PRO A 100 15.52 -16.88 35.93
CA PRO A 100 16.39 -16.48 37.03
C PRO A 100 15.80 -15.35 37.90
N TYR A 101 15.67 -15.58 39.21
CA TYR A 101 15.10 -14.61 40.15
C TYR A 101 15.91 -13.30 40.24
N GLN A 102 17.20 -13.33 39.90
CA GLN A 102 18.05 -12.14 39.85
C GLN A 102 17.65 -11.17 38.73
N ILE A 103 16.84 -11.63 37.77
CA ILE A 103 16.41 -10.89 36.58
C ILE A 103 14.95 -10.47 36.69
N ALA A 104 14.06 -11.35 37.15
CA ALA A 104 12.67 -11.01 37.40
C ALA A 104 12.10 -11.82 38.57
N VAL A 105 11.25 -11.18 39.38
CA VAL A 105 10.58 -11.79 40.53
C VAL A 105 9.09 -11.47 40.47
N HIS A 106 8.25 -12.45 40.79
CA HIS A 106 6.82 -12.24 40.94
C HIS A 106 6.49 -11.79 42.36
N ARG A 107 5.87 -10.61 42.52
CA ARG A 107 5.40 -10.07 43.81
C ARG A 107 4.13 -9.25 43.60
N GLN A 108 3.16 -9.33 44.51
CA GLN A 108 1.93 -8.51 44.47
C GLN A 108 1.22 -8.60 43.10
N ASP A 109 1.05 -9.81 42.57
CA ASP A 109 0.39 -10.11 41.29
C ASP A 109 1.00 -9.40 40.07
N ARG A 110 2.31 -9.12 40.12
CA ARG A 110 3.06 -8.53 39.01
C ARG A 110 4.49 -9.03 38.96
N TRP A 111 5.03 -9.03 37.74
CA TRP A 111 6.46 -9.22 37.51
C TRP A 111 7.20 -7.91 37.76
N ILE A 112 8.25 -8.00 38.57
CA ILE A 112 9.16 -6.91 38.90
C ILE A 112 10.55 -7.28 38.42
N VAL A 113 11.30 -6.31 37.90
CA VAL A 113 12.70 -6.48 37.53
C VAL A 113 13.54 -6.81 38.77
N GLY A 114 14.38 -7.83 38.68
CA GLY A 114 15.27 -8.25 39.76
C GLY A 114 16.34 -7.20 40.06
N ILE A 115 16.81 -7.19 41.30
CA ILE A 115 17.68 -6.14 41.87
C ILE A 115 18.94 -5.92 41.04
N GLN A 116 19.56 -6.99 40.51
CA GLN A 116 20.80 -6.88 39.73
C GLN A 116 20.56 -6.16 38.40
N LEU A 117 19.50 -6.53 37.68
CA LEU A 117 19.15 -5.89 36.41
C LEU A 117 18.70 -4.45 36.64
N GLU A 118 17.91 -4.18 37.69
CA GLU A 118 17.49 -2.81 38.02
C GLU A 118 18.70 -1.91 38.35
N LYS A 119 19.68 -2.42 39.10
CA LYS A 119 20.93 -1.70 39.41
C LYS A 119 21.72 -1.38 38.14
N ILE A 120 21.81 -2.31 37.19
CA ILE A 120 22.49 -2.08 35.90
C ILE A 120 21.77 -0.99 35.10
N ILE A 121 20.45 -1.04 35.02
CA ILE A 121 19.64 -0.05 34.28
C ILE A 121 19.82 1.34 34.91
N LYS A 122 19.64 1.46 36.24
CA LYS A 122 19.82 2.73 36.97
C LYS A 122 21.23 3.30 36.89
N SER A 123 22.25 2.48 37.12
CA SER A 123 23.66 2.91 37.02
C SER A 123 24.11 3.24 35.59
N SER A 124 23.29 2.94 34.60
CA SER A 124 23.49 3.35 33.21
C SER A 124 22.65 4.59 32.84
N GLY A 125 22.04 5.25 33.83
CA GLY A 125 21.26 6.47 33.66
C GLY A 125 19.86 6.26 33.06
N PHE A 126 19.28 5.07 33.23
CA PHE A 126 17.97 4.71 32.70
C PHE A 126 17.04 4.24 33.83
N GLU A 127 15.74 4.28 33.59
CA GLU A 127 14.74 3.78 34.54
C GLU A 127 13.87 2.69 33.93
N VAL A 128 13.39 1.76 34.76
CA VAL A 128 12.49 0.68 34.31
C VAL A 128 11.06 1.19 34.24
N ASN A 129 10.38 0.91 33.13
CA ASN A 129 8.93 1.08 33.07
C ASN A 129 8.22 -0.10 33.75
N LYS A 130 7.87 0.09 35.03
CA LYS A 130 7.31 -0.96 35.87
C LYS A 130 5.94 -1.45 35.36
N SER A 131 5.11 -0.60 34.74
CA SER A 131 3.78 -1.00 34.24
C SER A 131 3.83 -1.80 32.94
N LYS A 132 4.96 -1.74 32.23
CA LYS A 132 5.21 -2.47 30.98
C LYS A 132 6.17 -3.66 31.16
N THR A 133 6.56 -3.97 32.40
CA THR A 133 7.37 -5.15 32.71
C THR A 133 6.49 -6.40 32.71
N ARG A 134 6.89 -7.40 31.93
CA ARG A 134 6.13 -8.64 31.73
C ARG A 134 7.11 -9.81 31.61
N LEU A 135 6.70 -10.98 32.07
CA LEU A 135 7.36 -12.26 31.80
C LEU A 135 6.30 -13.19 31.21
N TYR A 136 6.69 -13.97 30.20
CA TYR A 136 5.81 -14.91 29.52
C TYR A 136 6.41 -16.31 29.57
N THR A 137 5.61 -17.28 29.95
CA THR A 137 5.92 -18.69 29.84
C THR A 137 5.67 -19.22 28.42
N ASN A 138 6.10 -20.44 28.12
CA ASN A 138 5.87 -21.09 26.83
C ASN A 138 4.37 -21.35 26.52
N ASN A 139 3.56 -21.50 27.57
CA ASN A 139 2.11 -21.73 27.48
C ASN A 139 1.32 -20.44 27.28
N GLU A 140 1.93 -19.28 27.51
CA GLU A 140 1.35 -17.97 27.29
C GLU A 140 1.74 -17.41 25.92
N ARG A 141 0.98 -16.44 25.42
CA ARG A 141 1.36 -15.72 24.21
C ARG A 141 2.57 -14.84 24.48
N GLN A 142 3.70 -15.18 23.87
CA GLN A 142 4.93 -14.41 23.94
C GLN A 142 4.90 -13.32 22.88
N GLU A 143 5.02 -12.06 23.32
CA GLU A 143 4.94 -10.88 22.45
C GLU A 143 6.19 -10.01 22.59
N VAL A 144 6.83 -9.70 21.47
CA VAL A 144 7.98 -8.80 21.37
C VAL A 144 7.69 -7.80 20.25
N ASN A 145 7.77 -6.50 20.52
CA ASN A 145 7.51 -5.44 19.53
C ASN A 145 6.18 -5.60 18.77
N SER A 146 5.12 -6.02 19.46
CA SER A 146 3.80 -6.32 18.88
C SER A 146 3.75 -7.52 17.92
N LEU A 147 4.77 -8.37 17.93
CA LEU A 147 4.84 -9.63 17.18
C LEU A 147 4.79 -10.81 18.15
N SER A 148 4.07 -11.86 17.76
CA SER A 148 4.07 -13.12 18.49
C SER A 148 5.32 -13.92 18.10
N VAL A 149 6.00 -14.49 19.09
CA VAL A 149 7.31 -15.16 18.88
C VAL A 149 7.38 -16.60 19.40
N ASN A 150 6.27 -17.16 19.91
CA ASN A 150 6.23 -18.49 20.55
C ASN A 150 6.93 -19.64 19.81
N LYS A 151 6.86 -19.66 18.47
CA LYS A 151 7.51 -20.68 17.62
C LYS A 151 8.25 -20.05 16.45
N LYS A 152 7.60 -19.06 15.83
CA LYS A 152 8.16 -18.22 14.77
C LYS A 152 7.56 -16.83 14.90
N VAL A 153 8.25 -15.85 14.32
CA VAL A 153 7.72 -14.48 14.21
C VAL A 153 6.39 -14.51 13.46
N ASN A 154 5.34 -13.99 14.09
CA ASN A 154 4.00 -13.96 13.54
C ASN A 154 3.21 -12.75 14.06
N ILE A 155 2.05 -12.52 13.48
CA ILE A 155 1.16 -11.41 13.84
C ILE A 155 0.09 -11.90 14.82
N ARG A 156 -0.33 -11.05 15.74
CA ARG A 156 -1.44 -11.33 16.66
C ARG A 156 -2.71 -11.72 15.89
N LYS A 157 -3.43 -12.72 16.41
CA LYS A 157 -4.65 -13.25 15.77
C LYS A 157 -5.72 -12.16 15.66
N GLU A 158 -5.83 -11.31 16.69
CA GLU A 158 -6.78 -10.20 16.77
C GLU A 158 -6.48 -9.19 15.66
N TYR A 159 -5.21 -8.75 15.55
CA TYR A 159 -4.77 -7.83 14.51
C TYR A 159 -5.12 -8.34 13.11
N TYR A 160 -4.83 -9.62 12.82
CA TYR A 160 -5.15 -10.23 11.53
C TYR A 160 -6.67 -10.34 11.29
N ARG A 161 -7.45 -10.71 12.33
CA ARG A 161 -8.92 -10.82 12.27
C ARG A 161 -9.56 -9.47 11.96
N TYR A 162 -9.17 -8.41 12.65
CA TYR A 162 -9.69 -7.06 12.39
C TYR A 162 -9.25 -6.55 11.02
N THR A 163 -8.01 -6.82 10.58
CA THR A 163 -7.61 -6.49 9.20
C THR A 163 -8.49 -7.17 8.17
N ARG A 164 -8.84 -8.46 8.35
CA ARG A 164 -9.76 -9.16 7.44
C ARG A 164 -11.13 -8.48 7.37
N SER A 165 -11.64 -8.04 8.52
CA SER A 165 -12.90 -7.29 8.59
C SER A 165 -12.79 -5.94 7.86
N MET A 166 -11.72 -5.18 8.08
CA MET A 166 -11.45 -3.91 7.38
C MET A 166 -11.36 -4.09 5.86
N VAL A 167 -10.64 -5.12 5.39
CA VAL A 167 -10.57 -5.43 3.95
C VAL A 167 -11.93 -5.80 3.41
N ASN A 168 -12.72 -6.58 4.15
CA ASN A 168 -14.05 -6.95 3.69
C ASN A 168 -14.96 -5.73 3.54
N GLN A 169 -14.98 -4.85 4.55
CA GLN A 169 -15.75 -3.61 4.50
C GLN A 169 -15.30 -2.74 3.33
N TYR A 170 -13.98 -2.52 3.18
CA TYR A 170 -13.42 -1.75 2.08
C TYR A 170 -13.81 -2.31 0.71
N CYS A 171 -13.72 -3.63 0.51
CA CYS A 171 -14.08 -4.25 -0.77
C CYS A 171 -15.58 -4.16 -1.08
N MET A 172 -16.43 -4.02 -0.07
CA MET A 172 -17.87 -3.89 -0.27
C MET A 172 -18.28 -2.44 -0.53
N THR A 173 -17.73 -1.48 0.20
CA THR A 173 -18.24 -0.10 0.25
C THR A 173 -17.24 0.97 -0.19
N GLY A 174 -15.98 0.62 -0.41
CA GLY A 174 -14.89 1.58 -0.64
C GLY A 174 -14.44 2.32 0.61
N MET A 175 -14.99 1.98 1.78
CA MET A 175 -14.65 2.60 3.06
C MET A 175 -14.44 1.54 4.14
N TYR A 176 -13.66 1.86 5.17
CA TYR A 176 -13.50 0.97 6.32
C TYR A 176 -13.26 1.76 7.60
N PHE A 177 -13.60 1.16 8.75
CA PHE A 177 -13.24 1.70 10.05
C PHE A 177 -12.00 0.99 10.59
N LYS A 178 -11.06 1.78 11.11
CA LYS A 178 -9.83 1.23 11.68
C LYS A 178 -10.09 0.73 13.10
N SER A 179 -9.72 -0.52 13.37
CA SER A 179 -9.84 -1.12 14.69
C SER A 179 -8.84 -0.50 15.68
N SER A 180 -9.18 -0.53 16.97
CA SER A 180 -8.29 -0.17 18.09
C SER A 180 -7.00 -1.02 18.12
N GLU A 181 -7.00 -2.20 17.51
CA GLU A 181 -5.80 -3.04 17.34
C GLU A 181 -4.76 -2.41 16.41
N HIS A 182 -5.13 -1.41 15.62
CA HIS A 182 -4.25 -0.74 14.66
C HIS A 182 -3.92 0.68 15.15
N ARG A 183 -2.63 1.02 15.30
CA ARG A 183 -2.19 2.35 15.78
C ARG A 183 -2.83 3.49 14.96
N ARG A 184 -3.18 4.59 15.64
CA ARG A 184 -3.84 5.79 15.07
C ARG A 184 -5.19 5.44 14.45
N ALA A 185 -6.18 5.21 15.31
CA ALA A 185 -7.56 4.87 14.94
C ALA A 185 -8.22 5.91 14.01
N ASN A 186 -7.77 7.17 14.06
CA ASN A 186 -8.48 8.30 13.45
C ASN A 186 -8.11 8.61 11.99
N ILE A 187 -7.20 7.85 11.36
CA ILE A 187 -6.85 8.06 9.94
C ILE A 187 -7.11 6.76 9.18
N ALA A 188 -8.32 6.64 8.63
CA ALA A 188 -8.69 5.63 7.65
C ALA A 188 -8.44 6.22 6.25
N ASN A 189 -7.33 5.83 5.64
CA ASN A 189 -7.10 6.06 4.22
C ASN A 189 -6.64 4.75 3.58
N ASP A 190 -6.94 4.56 2.30
CA ASP A 190 -6.71 3.31 1.60
C ASP A 190 -5.23 2.88 1.62
N ASN A 191 -4.32 3.86 1.63
CA ASN A 191 -2.88 3.64 1.77
C ASN A 191 -2.52 3.03 3.13
N SER A 192 -3.23 3.37 4.20
CA SER A 192 -3.06 2.76 5.52
C SER A 192 -3.46 1.29 5.49
N LEU A 193 -4.55 0.91 4.82
CA LEU A 193 -4.94 -0.49 4.70
C LEU A 193 -3.95 -1.29 3.85
N ASN A 194 -3.46 -0.70 2.75
CA ASN A 194 -2.38 -1.28 1.96
C ASN A 194 -1.10 -1.48 2.78
N GLY A 195 -0.74 -0.50 3.63
CA GLY A 195 0.41 -0.59 4.53
C GLY A 195 0.25 -1.69 5.58
N ILE A 196 -0.93 -1.83 6.18
CA ILE A 196 -1.26 -2.91 7.12
C ILE A 196 -1.11 -4.28 6.43
N LEU A 197 -1.69 -4.46 5.24
CA LEU A 197 -1.55 -5.71 4.49
C LEU A 197 -0.11 -5.98 4.05
N SER A 198 0.63 -4.94 3.66
CA SER A 198 2.06 -5.05 3.31
C SER A 198 2.87 -5.55 4.51
N PHE A 199 2.63 -5.01 5.70
CA PHE A 199 3.28 -5.44 6.94
C PHE A 199 2.95 -6.91 7.25
N ILE A 200 1.66 -7.26 7.17
CA ILE A 200 1.21 -8.64 7.40
C ILE A 200 1.87 -9.61 6.43
N TYR A 201 1.92 -9.23 5.14
CA TYR A 201 2.58 -10.00 4.08
C TYR A 201 4.07 -10.13 4.32
N TYR A 202 4.77 -9.06 4.71
CA TYR A 202 6.20 -9.12 4.97
C TYR A 202 6.58 -10.08 6.10
N ILE A 203 5.75 -10.17 7.14
CA ILE A 203 5.98 -11.10 8.27
C ILE A 203 5.59 -12.53 7.91
N LYS A 204 4.46 -12.72 7.21
CA LYS A 204 3.93 -14.05 6.91
C LYS A 204 4.50 -14.69 5.66
N ARG A 205 5.13 -13.92 4.76
CA ARG A 205 5.72 -14.47 3.55
C ARG A 205 6.80 -15.48 3.94
N ASP A 206 6.71 -16.65 3.37
CA ASP A 206 7.84 -17.56 3.36
C ASP A 206 8.89 -16.97 2.41
N ARG A 207 10.11 -16.76 2.89
CA ARG A 207 11.20 -16.23 2.07
C ARG A 207 11.73 -17.27 1.09
N ASN A 208 11.41 -18.55 1.30
CA ASN A 208 11.87 -19.67 0.51
C ASN A 208 10.83 -20.15 -0.51
N LEU A 209 9.63 -19.55 -0.55
CA LEU A 209 8.66 -19.83 -1.61
C LEU A 209 9.13 -19.20 -2.92
N VAL A 210 9.59 -20.05 -3.83
CA VAL A 210 9.75 -19.71 -5.25
C VAL A 210 8.35 -19.35 -5.76
N VAL A 211 8.17 -18.10 -6.16
CA VAL A 211 6.91 -17.65 -6.78
C VAL A 211 6.94 -18.11 -8.23
N ASP A 212 6.10 -19.08 -8.52
CA ASP A 212 5.84 -19.56 -9.88
C ASP A 212 5.45 -18.35 -10.77
N ASP A 213 6.10 -18.21 -11.92
CA ASP A 213 5.89 -17.06 -12.84
C ASP A 213 4.58 -17.17 -13.63
N GLY A 214 3.79 -18.22 -13.39
CA GLY A 214 2.47 -18.46 -13.98
C GLY A 214 1.35 -17.58 -13.41
N HIS A 215 0.28 -17.44 -14.19
CA HIS A 215 -0.96 -16.83 -13.71
C HIS A 215 -1.66 -17.75 -12.70
N ILE A 216 -1.91 -17.25 -11.49
CA ILE A 216 -2.62 -17.96 -10.44
C ILE A 216 -4.06 -17.47 -10.41
N LYS A 217 -5.02 -18.39 -10.59
CA LYS A 217 -6.44 -18.02 -10.55
C LYS A 217 -6.86 -17.61 -9.15
N TYR A 218 -7.72 -16.60 -9.03
CA TYR A 218 -8.21 -16.11 -7.74
C TYR A 218 -8.92 -17.18 -6.89
N CYS A 219 -9.62 -18.13 -7.52
CA CYS A 219 -10.27 -19.24 -6.82
C CYS A 219 -9.25 -20.12 -6.09
N ASP A 220 -8.07 -20.31 -6.68
CA ASP A 220 -7.03 -21.21 -6.20
C ASP A 220 -6.16 -20.57 -5.10
N MET A 221 -6.19 -19.24 -4.98
CA MET A 221 -5.51 -18.52 -3.91
C MET A 221 -6.10 -18.86 -2.54
N LYS A 222 -5.22 -18.93 -1.52
CA LYS A 222 -5.61 -19.21 -0.13
C LYS A 222 -5.12 -18.14 0.83
N GLY A 223 -5.80 -18.04 1.98
CA GLY A 223 -5.36 -17.23 3.13
C GLY A 223 -5.03 -15.77 2.78
N LEU A 224 -3.78 -15.37 3.06
CA LEU A 224 -3.33 -13.99 2.92
C LEU A 224 -3.21 -13.55 1.45
N GLN A 225 -2.78 -14.43 0.55
CA GLN A 225 -2.68 -14.09 -0.88
C GLN A 225 -4.06 -13.71 -1.42
N LYS A 226 -5.08 -14.54 -1.18
CA LYS A 226 -6.47 -14.26 -1.61
C LYS A 226 -6.98 -12.94 -1.02
N LEU A 227 -6.77 -12.72 0.28
CA LEU A 227 -7.19 -11.49 0.97
C LEU A 227 -6.53 -10.24 0.36
N TYR A 228 -5.22 -10.30 0.09
CA TYR A 228 -4.47 -9.16 -0.41
C TYR A 228 -4.75 -8.91 -1.90
N THR A 229 -4.86 -9.96 -2.72
CA THR A 229 -5.32 -9.83 -4.12
C THR A 229 -6.69 -9.18 -4.17
N LYS A 230 -7.64 -9.62 -3.31
CA LYS A 230 -8.97 -9.00 -3.23
C LYS A 230 -8.88 -7.51 -2.93
N PHE A 231 -8.11 -7.12 -1.91
CA PHE A 231 -7.90 -5.71 -1.58
C PHE A 231 -7.28 -4.93 -2.75
N LEU A 232 -6.19 -5.44 -3.33
CA LEU A 232 -5.47 -4.75 -4.40
C LEU A 232 -6.33 -4.60 -5.65
N PHE A 233 -7.18 -5.57 -5.96
CA PHE A 233 -8.13 -5.46 -7.06
C PHE A 233 -9.10 -4.30 -6.84
N HIS A 234 -9.73 -4.23 -5.67
CA HIS A 234 -10.66 -3.14 -5.36
C HIS A 234 -9.95 -1.79 -5.31
N TYR A 235 -8.77 -1.72 -4.70
CA TYR A 235 -7.96 -0.51 -4.62
C TYR A 235 -7.50 0.02 -5.99
N ASN A 236 -7.13 -0.87 -6.92
CA ASN A 236 -6.60 -0.46 -8.23
C ASN A 236 -7.66 -0.32 -9.32
N PHE A 237 -8.76 -1.07 -9.26
CA PHE A 237 -9.72 -1.23 -10.35
C PHE A 237 -11.17 -0.85 -10.00
N ILE A 238 -11.56 -0.89 -8.72
CA ILE A 238 -12.91 -0.54 -8.28
C ILE A 238 -12.92 0.87 -7.66
N TYR A 239 -12.36 1.05 -6.47
CA TYR A 239 -12.35 2.30 -5.70
C TYR A 239 -11.17 3.20 -6.05
N GLN A 240 -11.08 3.55 -7.33
CA GLN A 240 -10.05 4.43 -7.85
C GLN A 240 -10.32 5.88 -7.41
N SER A 241 -9.27 6.68 -7.27
CA SER A 241 -9.40 8.13 -6.97
C SER A 241 -9.71 8.98 -8.20
N ARG A 242 -9.60 8.41 -9.40
CA ARG A 242 -9.88 9.02 -10.70
C ARG A 242 -10.05 7.95 -11.77
N THR A 243 -10.66 8.30 -12.91
CA THR A 243 -10.83 7.38 -14.06
C THR A 243 -9.52 6.74 -14.44
N THR A 244 -9.51 5.43 -14.62
CA THR A 244 -8.30 4.69 -15.00
C THR A 244 -8.47 4.08 -16.38
N VAL A 245 -7.49 4.32 -17.24
CA VAL A 245 -7.40 3.71 -18.56
C VAL A 245 -6.25 2.72 -18.54
N ILE A 246 -6.56 1.46 -18.82
CA ILE A 246 -5.65 0.32 -18.88
C ILE A 246 -5.34 0.06 -20.35
N GLY A 247 -4.13 0.39 -20.78
CA GLY A 247 -3.61 -0.01 -22.09
C GLY A 247 -3.22 -1.49 -22.11
N GLU A 248 -3.10 -2.05 -23.31
CA GLU A 248 -2.63 -3.41 -23.56
C GLU A 248 -1.14 -3.55 -23.23
N GLY A 249 -0.35 -2.58 -23.68
CA GLY A 249 1.09 -2.54 -23.53
C GLY A 249 1.58 -1.59 -22.43
N PHE A 250 2.88 -1.68 -22.11
CA PHE A 250 3.50 -0.70 -21.20
C PHE A 250 3.79 0.65 -21.88
N THR A 251 3.78 0.70 -23.21
CA THR A 251 4.03 1.91 -24.02
C THR A 251 2.79 2.79 -24.14
N ASP A 252 1.61 2.21 -24.33
CA ASP A 252 0.34 2.91 -24.56
C ASP A 252 0.07 3.98 -23.48
N PRO A 253 0.20 3.67 -22.17
CA PRO A 253 -0.08 4.64 -21.13
C PRO A 253 0.86 5.84 -21.14
N ARG A 254 2.06 5.69 -21.70
CA ARG A 254 3.03 6.78 -21.86
C ARG A 254 2.66 7.64 -23.07
N HIS A 255 2.35 7.03 -24.21
CA HIS A 255 1.86 7.75 -25.40
C HIS A 255 0.62 8.61 -25.08
N LEU A 256 -0.40 7.99 -24.48
CA LEU A 256 -1.63 8.68 -24.08
C LEU A 256 -1.37 9.81 -23.09
N ARG A 257 -0.46 9.61 -22.13
CA ARG A 257 -0.11 10.64 -21.15
C ARG A 257 0.59 11.84 -21.78
N ILE A 258 1.49 11.61 -22.75
CA ILE A 258 2.17 12.68 -23.48
C ILE A 258 1.14 13.46 -24.32
N ALA A 259 0.33 12.75 -25.10
CA ALA A 259 -0.70 13.36 -25.94
C ALA A 259 -1.74 14.16 -25.13
N TYR A 260 -2.22 13.60 -24.02
CA TYR A 260 -3.18 14.27 -23.14
C TYR A 260 -2.62 15.59 -22.58
N LYS A 261 -1.35 15.59 -22.15
CA LYS A 261 -0.69 16.80 -21.66
C LYS A 261 -0.51 17.85 -22.75
N ALA A 262 -0.16 17.43 -23.97
CA ALA A 262 0.01 18.33 -25.10
C ALA A 262 -1.32 18.99 -25.51
N ILE A 263 -2.40 18.21 -25.59
CA ILE A 263 -3.72 18.71 -26.03
C ILE A 263 -4.38 19.61 -24.98
N TYR A 264 -4.39 19.20 -23.71
CA TYR A 264 -5.14 19.91 -22.66
C TYR A 264 -4.29 20.89 -21.83
N ASN A 265 -3.01 21.05 -22.16
CA ASN A 265 -2.05 21.86 -21.39
C ASN A 265 -2.12 21.61 -19.86
N ALA A 266 -2.40 20.36 -19.46
CA ALA A 266 -2.69 20.02 -18.08
C ALA A 266 -1.45 19.50 -17.36
N HIS A 267 -1.08 20.14 -16.23
CA HIS A 267 0.00 19.62 -15.37
C HIS A 267 -0.34 18.25 -14.78
N ASN A 268 -1.63 18.02 -14.45
CA ASN A 268 -2.17 16.76 -13.93
C ASN A 268 -3.39 16.31 -14.74
N SER A 269 -3.39 15.05 -15.17
CA SER A 269 -4.54 14.46 -15.85
C SER A 269 -5.61 14.03 -14.84
N SER A 270 -6.87 14.33 -15.14
CA SER A 270 -8.03 13.73 -14.46
C SER A 270 -8.15 12.23 -14.73
N ILE A 271 -7.35 11.70 -15.67
CA ILE A 271 -7.32 10.30 -16.06
C ILE A 271 -5.97 9.68 -15.66
N LYS A 272 -6.02 8.48 -15.09
CA LYS A 272 -4.86 7.65 -14.80
C LYS A 272 -4.63 6.68 -15.96
N PHE A 273 -3.65 6.95 -16.80
CA PHE A 273 -3.17 5.97 -17.79
C PHE A 273 -2.20 4.97 -17.14
N THR A 274 -2.52 3.67 -17.23
CA THR A 274 -1.74 2.55 -16.68
C THR A 274 -1.87 1.31 -17.58
N TYR A 275 -1.18 0.23 -17.24
CA TYR A 275 -1.36 -1.11 -17.81
C TYR A 275 -1.40 -2.14 -16.68
N LEU A 276 -1.88 -3.36 -16.92
CA LEU A 276 -2.08 -4.37 -15.87
C LEU A 276 -0.77 -4.70 -15.12
N GLY A 277 0.34 -4.83 -15.84
CA GLY A 277 1.66 -5.13 -15.27
C GLY A 277 2.29 -4.03 -14.41
N ASN A 278 1.71 -2.81 -14.39
CA ASN A 278 2.25 -1.70 -13.60
C ASN A 278 2.00 -1.89 -12.08
N THR A 279 0.98 -2.67 -11.73
CA THR A 279 0.62 -2.92 -10.33
C THR A 279 1.49 -4.05 -9.75
N LYS A 280 2.80 -3.81 -9.60
CA LYS A 280 3.83 -4.81 -9.27
C LYS A 280 3.40 -5.88 -8.25
N ARG A 281 2.75 -5.49 -7.16
CA ARG A 281 2.30 -6.42 -6.10
C ARG A 281 1.07 -7.23 -6.50
N PHE A 282 0.12 -6.62 -7.21
CA PHE A 282 -1.03 -7.35 -7.75
C PHE A 282 -0.56 -8.34 -8.82
N SER A 283 0.26 -7.89 -9.77
CA SER A 283 0.91 -8.75 -10.77
C SER A 283 1.77 -9.86 -10.15
N HIS A 284 2.41 -9.61 -9.02
CA HIS A 284 3.16 -10.63 -8.27
C HIS A 284 2.25 -11.72 -7.71
N PHE A 285 1.05 -11.38 -7.24
CA PHE A 285 0.12 -12.38 -6.69
C PHE A 285 -0.70 -13.11 -7.75
N THR A 286 -1.04 -12.44 -8.85
CA THR A 286 -1.91 -12.96 -9.90
C THR A 286 -1.13 -13.50 -11.10
N GLY A 287 0.17 -13.22 -11.21
CA GLY A 287 0.94 -13.50 -12.43
C GLY A 287 0.53 -12.64 -13.64
N MET A 288 -0.22 -11.55 -13.43
CA MET A 288 -0.63 -10.64 -14.51
C MET A 288 0.52 -9.69 -14.91
N LYS A 289 1.52 -10.23 -15.62
CA LYS A 289 2.69 -9.50 -16.19
C LYS A 289 2.69 -9.64 -17.73
N GLY A 290 2.16 -8.68 -18.53
CA GLY A 290 2.12 -8.83 -20.01
C GLY A 290 0.90 -8.20 -20.74
N GLY A 291 0.69 -8.61 -22.01
CA GLY A 291 -0.27 -8.02 -23.00
C GLY A 291 -1.68 -8.67 -23.07
N THR A 292 -2.34 -8.64 -24.25
CA THR A 292 -3.77 -8.99 -24.48
C THR A 292 -4.26 -10.29 -23.83
N GLY A 293 -3.46 -11.36 -23.87
CA GLY A 293 -3.82 -12.64 -23.22
C GLY A 293 -4.07 -12.53 -21.71
N LEU A 294 -3.57 -11.49 -21.05
CA LEU A 294 -3.86 -11.19 -19.66
C LEU A 294 -5.13 -10.37 -19.45
N ILE A 295 -5.54 -9.57 -20.44
CA ILE A 295 -6.81 -8.86 -20.38
C ILE A 295 -7.95 -9.87 -20.34
N ASN A 296 -7.89 -10.93 -21.15
CA ASN A 296 -8.86 -12.02 -21.10
C ASN A 296 -8.92 -12.70 -19.71
N LYS A 297 -7.76 -12.92 -19.08
CA LYS A 297 -7.70 -13.45 -17.71
C LYS A 297 -8.31 -12.47 -16.70
N PHE A 298 -7.97 -11.20 -16.81
CA PHE A 298 -8.52 -10.13 -15.98
C PHE A 298 -10.05 -10.05 -16.08
N LEU A 299 -10.61 -10.13 -17.30
CA LEU A 299 -12.05 -10.19 -17.53
C LEU A 299 -12.69 -11.41 -16.85
N SER A 300 -12.07 -12.60 -16.99
CA SER A 300 -12.58 -13.83 -16.38
C SER A 300 -12.59 -13.81 -14.85
N GLU A 301 -11.73 -12.99 -14.23
CA GLU A 301 -11.65 -12.87 -12.77
C GLU A 301 -12.44 -11.68 -12.22
N TYR A 302 -12.89 -10.74 -13.05
CA TYR A 302 -13.44 -9.47 -12.60
C TYR A 302 -14.63 -9.64 -11.65
N GLN A 303 -15.67 -10.36 -12.08
CA GLN A 303 -16.86 -10.65 -11.26
C GLN A 303 -16.56 -11.55 -10.06
N LEU A 304 -15.56 -12.43 -10.18
CA LEU A 304 -15.16 -13.31 -9.09
C LEU A 304 -14.54 -12.52 -7.94
N ILE A 305 -13.68 -11.55 -8.28
CA ILE A 305 -12.97 -10.74 -7.30
C ILE A 305 -13.84 -9.60 -6.79
N ASP A 306 -14.59 -8.90 -7.65
CA ASP A 306 -15.45 -7.78 -7.27
C ASP A 306 -16.48 -8.19 -6.21
N LYS A 307 -16.56 -7.42 -5.13
CA LYS A 307 -17.50 -7.56 -4.01
C LYS A 307 -18.21 -6.25 -3.70
N SER A 308 -18.05 -5.25 -4.56
CA SER A 308 -18.71 -3.96 -4.38
C SER A 308 -20.22 -4.13 -4.39
N ILE A 309 -20.89 -3.43 -3.47
CA ILE A 309 -22.36 -3.44 -3.37
C ILE A 309 -23.01 -2.28 -4.13
N ALA A 310 -22.20 -1.37 -4.67
CA ALA A 310 -22.62 -0.19 -5.42
C ALA A 310 -21.56 0.14 -6.48
N ILE A 311 -21.98 0.79 -7.56
CA ILE A 311 -21.09 1.24 -8.62
C ILE A 311 -20.09 2.25 -8.03
N SER A 312 -18.81 2.05 -8.36
CA SER A 312 -17.76 3.01 -8.00
C SER A 312 -17.96 4.34 -8.72
N LYS A 313 -17.48 5.44 -8.15
CA LYS A 313 -17.61 6.79 -8.75
C LYS A 313 -16.86 6.94 -10.07
N PHE A 314 -15.76 6.20 -10.25
CA PHE A 314 -14.87 6.38 -11.39
C PHE A 314 -14.80 5.11 -12.25
N PRO A 315 -14.85 5.26 -13.59
CA PRO A 315 -14.77 4.12 -14.50
C PRO A 315 -13.34 3.60 -14.63
N CYS A 316 -13.24 2.29 -14.78
CA CYS A 316 -12.07 1.55 -15.20
C CYS A 316 -12.26 1.14 -16.67
N ILE A 317 -11.43 1.68 -17.55
CA ILE A 317 -11.58 1.56 -19.00
C ILE A 317 -10.40 0.76 -19.53
N ILE A 318 -10.65 -0.30 -20.29
CA ILE A 318 -9.63 -1.05 -21.03
C ILE A 318 -9.57 -0.44 -22.43
N LEU A 319 -8.39 0.05 -22.84
CA LEU A 319 -8.14 0.48 -24.21
C LEU A 319 -7.51 -0.68 -24.99
N LEU A 320 -8.10 -1.02 -26.13
CA LEU A 320 -7.66 -2.10 -27.00
C LEU A 320 -7.24 -1.56 -28.37
N ASP A 321 -6.24 -2.19 -28.96
CA ASP A 321 -5.89 -1.97 -30.36
C ASP A 321 -7.01 -2.50 -31.28
N GLY A 322 -7.15 -1.91 -32.47
CA GLY A 322 -8.13 -2.27 -33.48
C GLY A 322 -7.79 -3.54 -34.28
N ASP A 323 -6.97 -4.43 -33.71
CA ASP A 323 -6.46 -5.62 -34.36
C ASP A 323 -7.28 -6.88 -34.00
N LYS A 324 -6.83 -8.05 -34.48
CA LYS A 324 -7.50 -9.33 -34.17
C LYS A 324 -7.51 -9.62 -32.66
N ALA A 325 -6.45 -9.30 -31.94
CA ALA A 325 -6.34 -9.59 -30.51
C ALA A 325 -7.34 -8.74 -29.70
N GLY A 326 -7.49 -7.46 -30.02
CA GLY A 326 -8.52 -6.59 -29.44
C GLY A 326 -9.94 -7.11 -29.71
N ASN A 327 -10.21 -7.56 -30.94
CA ASN A 327 -11.50 -8.16 -31.29
C ASN A 327 -11.80 -9.44 -30.49
N ASP A 328 -10.79 -10.26 -30.23
CA ASP A 328 -10.95 -11.49 -29.44
C ASP A 328 -11.25 -11.18 -27.96
N VAL A 329 -10.72 -10.08 -27.42
CA VAL A 329 -11.07 -9.59 -26.06
C VAL A 329 -12.53 -9.15 -26.00
N ILE A 330 -13.04 -8.44 -27.01
CA ILE A 330 -14.44 -8.00 -27.05
C ILE A 330 -15.38 -9.22 -27.08
N LYS A 331 -15.10 -10.20 -27.93
CA LYS A 331 -15.89 -11.45 -27.98
C LYS A 331 -15.88 -12.18 -26.64
N MET A 332 -14.74 -12.20 -25.96
CA MET A 332 -14.64 -12.77 -24.61
C MET A 332 -15.49 -11.98 -23.60
N ALA A 333 -15.48 -10.65 -23.67
CA ALA A 333 -16.32 -9.81 -22.81
C ALA A 333 -17.81 -10.04 -23.09
N GLU A 334 -18.22 -10.11 -24.36
CA GLU A 334 -19.59 -10.43 -24.76
C GLU A 334 -20.05 -11.79 -24.24
N LYS A 335 -19.15 -12.78 -24.23
CA LYS A 335 -19.42 -14.11 -23.67
C LYS A 335 -19.53 -14.12 -22.14
N LEU A 336 -18.62 -13.44 -21.45
CA LEU A 336 -18.54 -13.47 -19.98
C LEU A 336 -19.57 -12.55 -19.31
N PHE A 337 -19.98 -11.49 -20.00
CA PHE A 337 -20.84 -10.43 -19.48
C PHE A 337 -22.11 -10.24 -20.32
N ASP A 338 -22.60 -11.31 -20.95
CA ASP A 338 -23.78 -11.34 -21.83
C ASP A 338 -24.99 -10.57 -21.28
N LYS A 339 -25.21 -10.62 -19.96
CA LYS A 339 -26.33 -9.95 -19.27
C LYS A 339 -26.10 -8.46 -18.99
N THR A 340 -24.87 -7.99 -18.97
CA THR A 340 -24.53 -6.63 -18.51
C THR A 340 -23.87 -5.77 -19.58
N ILE A 341 -23.22 -6.39 -20.58
CA ILE A 341 -22.50 -5.68 -21.62
C ILE A 341 -23.45 -4.90 -22.53
N LYS A 342 -23.13 -3.63 -22.78
CA LYS A 342 -23.89 -2.75 -23.67
C LYS A 342 -22.95 -2.09 -24.65
N LYS A 343 -23.22 -2.29 -25.94
CA LYS A 343 -22.55 -1.60 -27.04
C LYS A 343 -23.14 -0.21 -27.20
N ILE A 344 -22.30 0.82 -27.13
CA ILE A 344 -22.70 2.22 -27.20
C ILE A 344 -22.04 2.84 -28.42
N ASN A 345 -22.86 3.30 -29.36
CA ASN A 345 -22.42 3.98 -30.57
C ASN A 345 -23.35 5.17 -30.80
N ILE A 346 -22.77 6.37 -30.86
CA ILE A 346 -23.53 7.61 -31.07
C ILE A 346 -22.85 8.40 -32.19
N PRO A 347 -23.18 8.08 -33.46
CA PRO A 347 -22.50 8.66 -34.62
C PRO A 347 -22.57 10.19 -34.67
N THR A 348 -23.64 10.77 -34.13
CA THR A 348 -23.88 12.22 -34.13
C THR A 348 -22.95 13.02 -33.21
N VAL A 349 -22.30 12.37 -32.25
CA VAL A 349 -21.46 13.04 -31.23
C VAL A 349 -19.98 13.01 -31.62
N GLY A 350 -19.61 12.33 -32.71
CA GLY A 350 -18.23 12.21 -33.16
C GLY A 350 -17.34 11.56 -32.10
N ILE A 351 -17.80 10.45 -31.54
CA ILE A 351 -17.08 9.62 -30.57
C ILE A 351 -16.88 8.22 -31.12
N MET A 352 -15.87 7.52 -30.61
CA MET A 352 -15.63 6.12 -30.95
C MET A 352 -16.69 5.24 -30.30
N LEU A 353 -16.92 4.07 -30.90
CA LEU A 353 -17.72 3.03 -30.31
C LEU A 353 -17.05 2.51 -29.02
N PHE A 354 -17.83 2.28 -27.98
CA PHE A 354 -17.34 1.69 -26.74
C PHE A 354 -18.36 0.73 -26.12
N TYR A 355 -17.90 -0.06 -25.16
CA TYR A 355 -18.71 -1.05 -24.46
C TYR A 355 -18.74 -0.74 -22.97
N HIS A 356 -19.93 -0.62 -22.40
CA HIS A 356 -20.12 -0.67 -20.96
C HIS A 356 -20.24 -2.15 -20.58
N VAL A 357 -19.25 -2.71 -19.88
CA VAL A 357 -19.15 -4.17 -19.67
C VAL A 357 -19.88 -4.59 -18.39
N TYR A 358 -19.49 -4.02 -17.26
CA TYR A 358 -19.98 -4.44 -15.94
C TYR A 358 -19.66 -3.38 -14.87
N ASN A 359 -20.66 -2.89 -14.12
CA ASN A 359 -20.48 -1.85 -13.09
C ASN A 359 -19.64 -0.66 -13.60
N ASN A 360 -18.40 -0.52 -13.10
CA ASN A 360 -17.47 0.53 -13.49
C ASN A 360 -16.51 0.14 -14.63
N LEU A 361 -16.61 -1.07 -15.19
CA LEU A 361 -15.75 -1.60 -16.25
C LEU A 361 -16.27 -1.24 -17.65
N TYR A 362 -15.38 -0.69 -18.47
CA TYR A 362 -15.63 -0.33 -19.87
C TYR A 362 -14.52 -0.87 -20.78
N ILE A 363 -14.85 -1.07 -22.06
CA ILE A 363 -13.88 -1.35 -23.11
C ILE A 363 -14.03 -0.28 -24.20
N LEU A 364 -12.92 0.33 -24.58
CA LEU A 364 -12.78 1.23 -25.73
C LEU A 364 -11.81 0.57 -26.70
N GLN A 365 -12.21 0.40 -27.95
CA GLN A 365 -11.32 -0.14 -28.99
C GLN A 365 -10.99 0.96 -30.00
N LEU A 366 -9.74 0.99 -30.45
CA LEU A 366 -9.34 1.83 -31.57
C LEU A 366 -9.97 1.34 -32.89
N ASP A 367 -9.97 2.22 -33.90
CA ASP A 367 -10.51 1.89 -35.22
C ASP A 367 -9.78 0.70 -35.85
N LYS A 368 -10.45 0.04 -36.79
CA LYS A 368 -9.94 -1.17 -37.44
C LYS A 368 -8.50 -0.98 -37.94
N ASP A 369 -7.62 -1.91 -37.56
CA ASP A 369 -6.19 -1.95 -37.91
C ASP A 369 -5.37 -0.75 -37.36
N VAL A 370 -5.89 -0.01 -36.37
CA VAL A 370 -5.20 1.09 -35.68
C VAL A 370 -4.71 0.62 -34.30
N ASP A 371 -3.41 0.79 -34.03
CA ASP A 371 -2.82 0.73 -32.69
C ASP A 371 -2.46 2.14 -32.21
N VAL A 372 -2.05 2.27 -30.95
CA VAL A 372 -1.76 3.59 -30.36
C VAL A 372 -0.68 4.35 -31.11
N GLU A 373 0.35 3.67 -31.62
CA GLU A 373 1.40 4.31 -32.42
C GLU A 373 0.89 4.83 -33.76
N LYS A 374 -0.07 4.16 -34.41
CA LYS A 374 -0.70 4.64 -35.67
C LYS A 374 -1.54 5.91 -35.52
N LEU A 375 -1.75 6.41 -34.30
CA LEU A 375 -2.36 7.73 -34.09
C LEU A 375 -1.38 8.88 -34.41
N TYR A 376 -0.07 8.64 -34.52
CA TYR A 376 0.87 9.66 -34.97
C TYR A 376 0.85 9.83 -36.48
N ASP A 377 1.14 11.06 -36.93
CA ASP A 377 1.29 11.36 -38.36
C ASP A 377 2.41 10.54 -39.01
N SER A 378 2.26 10.22 -40.29
CA SER A 378 3.18 9.35 -41.05
C SER A 378 4.63 9.83 -41.01
N ASN A 379 4.86 11.14 -40.95
CA ASN A 379 6.21 11.72 -40.85
C ASN A 379 6.89 11.36 -39.52
N VAL A 380 6.15 11.31 -38.41
CA VAL A 380 6.67 10.90 -37.10
C VAL A 380 7.02 9.41 -37.13
N LEU A 381 6.15 8.57 -37.71
CA LEU A 381 6.37 7.13 -37.85
C LEU A 381 7.58 6.78 -38.74
N GLN A 382 7.94 7.66 -39.68
CA GLN A 382 9.08 7.49 -40.59
C GLN A 382 10.40 8.04 -40.02
N THR A 383 10.40 8.60 -38.81
CA THR A 383 11.62 9.11 -38.17
C THR A 383 12.67 8.00 -38.05
N LYS A 384 13.92 8.31 -38.38
CA LYS A 384 15.04 7.37 -38.21
C LYS A 384 15.76 7.61 -36.91
N VAL A 385 16.20 6.53 -36.26
CA VAL A 385 17.05 6.55 -35.07
C VAL A 385 18.30 5.75 -35.39
N ASP A 386 19.47 6.38 -35.38
CA ASP A 386 20.74 5.72 -35.71
C ASP A 386 20.67 4.99 -37.07
N GLN A 387 20.06 5.62 -38.09
CA GLN A 387 19.75 5.08 -39.43
C GLN A 387 18.73 3.94 -39.49
N ARG A 388 18.22 3.46 -38.35
CA ARG A 388 17.18 2.42 -38.27
C ARG A 388 15.79 3.02 -38.40
N THR A 389 14.83 2.22 -38.89
CA THR A 389 13.43 2.60 -39.08
C THR A 389 12.52 1.98 -38.02
N PHE A 390 11.39 2.62 -37.75
CA PHE A 390 10.43 2.10 -36.78
C PHE A 390 9.76 0.81 -37.29
N ASN A 391 9.66 -0.19 -36.41
CA ASN A 391 8.84 -1.37 -36.65
C ASN A 391 7.91 -1.61 -35.44
N PRO A 392 6.57 -1.52 -35.62
CA PRO A 392 5.61 -1.72 -34.54
C PRO A 392 5.43 -3.20 -34.15
N SER A 393 6.03 -4.16 -34.88
CA SER A 393 5.87 -5.58 -34.61
C SER A 393 6.53 -5.99 -33.29
N ASN A 394 5.80 -6.79 -32.51
CA ASN A 394 6.31 -7.46 -31.31
C ASN A 394 7.17 -8.70 -31.62
N LYS A 395 7.38 -9.04 -32.91
CA LYS A 395 8.24 -10.16 -33.32
C LYS A 395 9.72 -9.76 -33.24
N LYS A 396 10.60 -10.75 -33.07
CA LYS A 396 12.06 -10.52 -33.18
C LYS A 396 12.35 -10.00 -34.60
N THR A 397 12.92 -8.80 -34.65
CA THR A 397 13.31 -8.11 -35.88
C THR A 397 14.81 -7.86 -35.88
N ASP A 398 15.35 -7.62 -37.07
CA ASP A 398 16.75 -7.25 -37.24
C ASP A 398 17.02 -5.90 -36.56
N GLN A 399 17.66 -5.94 -35.40
CA GLN A 399 17.94 -4.76 -34.57
C GLN A 399 18.95 -3.80 -35.22
N THR A 400 19.66 -4.23 -36.27
CA THR A 400 20.55 -3.37 -37.05
C THR A 400 19.79 -2.49 -38.04
N LYS A 401 18.55 -2.86 -38.40
CA LYS A 401 17.71 -2.15 -39.38
C LYS A 401 16.50 -1.47 -38.74
N PHE A 402 15.96 -2.06 -37.67
CA PHE A 402 14.72 -1.62 -37.06
C PHE A 402 14.86 -1.32 -35.57
N TYR A 403 14.03 -0.40 -35.09
CA TYR A 403 13.81 -0.17 -33.66
C TYR A 403 12.33 -0.37 -33.29
N GLY A 404 12.08 -0.78 -32.04
CA GLY A 404 10.73 -1.14 -31.57
C GLY A 404 9.98 -0.03 -30.82
N LYS A 405 8.76 -0.35 -30.35
CA LYS A 405 7.83 0.58 -29.67
C LYS A 405 8.46 1.37 -28.50
N LYS A 406 9.30 0.71 -27.68
CA LYS A 406 9.97 1.37 -26.54
C LYS A 406 10.91 2.49 -27.00
N GLU A 407 11.74 2.18 -28.00
CA GLU A 407 12.73 3.12 -28.51
C GLU A 407 12.07 4.25 -29.29
N PHE A 408 10.98 3.96 -30.01
CA PHE A 408 10.13 4.99 -30.63
C PHE A 408 9.64 6.01 -29.61
N LEU A 409 9.08 5.54 -28.49
CA LEU A 409 8.60 6.41 -27.43
C LEU A 409 9.72 7.26 -26.80
N GLU A 410 10.85 6.63 -26.43
CA GLU A 410 11.93 7.27 -25.67
C GLU A 410 12.81 8.20 -26.52
N LYS A 411 13.08 7.85 -27.78
CA LYS A 411 13.99 8.60 -28.66
C LYS A 411 13.29 9.49 -29.68
N VAL A 412 12.03 9.21 -30.05
CA VAL A 412 11.30 10.01 -31.04
C VAL A 412 10.23 10.88 -30.38
N ILE A 413 9.33 10.27 -29.60
CA ILE A 413 8.15 10.99 -29.07
C ILE A 413 8.52 11.91 -27.91
N GLU A 414 9.18 11.40 -26.87
CA GLU A 414 9.48 12.19 -25.66
C GLU A 414 10.34 13.44 -25.93
N PRO A 415 11.41 13.38 -26.76
CA PRO A 415 12.22 14.56 -27.07
C PRO A 415 11.51 15.59 -27.95
N ASN A 416 10.64 15.15 -28.86
CA ASN A 416 10.01 16.02 -29.86
C ASN A 416 8.57 16.42 -29.53
N ARG A 417 8.11 16.23 -28.29
CA ARG A 417 6.72 16.46 -27.85
C ARG A 417 6.15 17.85 -28.17
N SER A 418 6.99 18.89 -28.30
CA SER A 418 6.52 20.24 -28.65
C SER A 418 6.30 20.45 -30.15
N LYS A 419 6.84 19.56 -30.99
CA LYS A 419 6.79 19.64 -32.46
C LYS A 419 5.82 18.63 -33.06
N ILE A 420 5.36 17.66 -32.28
CA ILE A 420 4.46 16.60 -32.72
C ILE A 420 3.01 17.10 -32.67
N ASN A 421 2.28 16.86 -33.75
CA ASN A 421 0.84 17.02 -33.78
C ASN A 421 0.15 15.83 -33.09
N PHE A 422 -0.76 16.11 -32.16
CA PHE A 422 -1.50 15.10 -31.41
C PHE A 422 -3.00 15.08 -31.74
N SER A 423 -3.47 15.79 -32.78
CA SER A 423 -4.89 15.92 -33.12
C SER A 423 -5.63 14.58 -33.23
N ASN A 424 -4.98 13.55 -33.76
CA ASN A 424 -5.60 12.23 -33.92
C ASN A 424 -5.87 11.50 -32.59
N PHE A 425 -5.26 11.94 -31.47
CA PHE A 425 -5.58 11.43 -30.13
C PHE A 425 -6.85 12.08 -29.55
N GLU A 426 -7.31 13.19 -30.11
CA GLU A 426 -8.44 13.96 -29.57
C GLU A 426 -9.74 13.14 -29.58
N ILE A 427 -9.95 12.30 -30.60
CA ILE A 427 -11.12 11.42 -30.69
C ILE A 427 -11.15 10.40 -29.54
N VAL A 428 -10.00 9.87 -29.15
CA VAL A 428 -9.85 8.95 -28.00
C VAL A 428 -10.20 9.70 -26.72
N PHE A 429 -9.66 10.90 -26.50
CA PHE A 429 -9.93 11.67 -25.28
C PHE A 429 -11.36 12.19 -25.20
N LYS A 430 -11.97 12.63 -26.30
CA LYS A 430 -13.40 12.96 -26.37
C LYS A 430 -14.25 11.77 -25.95
N THR A 431 -13.94 10.58 -26.46
CA THR A 431 -14.64 9.34 -26.09
C THR A 431 -14.45 9.00 -24.62
N LEU A 432 -13.24 9.13 -24.07
CA LEU A 432 -12.98 8.90 -22.65
C LEU A 432 -13.76 9.89 -21.75
N ASN A 433 -13.82 11.17 -22.11
CA ASN A 433 -14.61 12.16 -21.39
C ASN A 433 -16.12 11.82 -21.46
N TYR A 434 -16.59 11.34 -22.61
CA TYR A 434 -17.97 10.88 -22.76
C TYR A 434 -18.27 9.68 -21.84
N ILE A 435 -17.37 8.69 -21.78
CA ILE A 435 -17.49 7.55 -20.86
C ILE A 435 -17.57 8.03 -19.40
N GLN A 436 -16.76 9.02 -19.01
CA GLN A 436 -16.83 9.60 -17.66
C GLN A 436 -18.21 10.22 -17.36
N LEU A 437 -18.78 10.96 -18.31
CA LEU A 437 -20.10 11.56 -18.18
C LEU A 437 -21.20 10.49 -18.11
N TYR A 438 -21.17 9.53 -19.04
CA TYR A 438 -22.09 8.39 -19.08
C TYR A 438 -22.08 7.63 -17.75
N HIS A 439 -20.88 7.34 -17.23
CA HIS A 439 -20.70 6.65 -15.97
C HIS A 439 -21.20 7.46 -14.77
N LEU A 440 -20.95 8.78 -14.75
CA LEU A 440 -21.40 9.66 -13.69
C LEU A 440 -22.93 9.69 -13.57
N ILE A 441 -23.64 9.62 -14.70
CA ILE A 441 -25.11 9.53 -14.72
C ILE A 441 -25.57 8.22 -14.08
N ALA A 442 -24.96 7.09 -14.47
CA ALA A 442 -25.28 5.79 -13.88
C ALA A 442 -25.00 5.76 -12.36
N TYR A 443 -23.84 6.24 -11.95
CA TYR A 443 -23.44 6.35 -10.54
C TYR A 443 -24.42 7.21 -9.71
N ARG A 444 -24.81 8.38 -10.21
CA ARG A 444 -25.77 9.27 -9.53
C ARG A 444 -27.17 8.66 -9.45
N SER A 445 -27.58 7.92 -10.47
CA SER A 445 -28.89 7.27 -10.51
C SER A 445 -28.99 6.19 -9.42
N GLU A 446 -27.96 5.34 -9.31
CA GLU A 446 -27.90 4.32 -8.25
C GLU A 446 -27.77 4.94 -6.86
N ALA A 447 -26.94 5.97 -6.69
CA ALA A 447 -26.82 6.71 -5.44
C ALA A 447 -28.16 7.34 -5.02
N GLY A 448 -28.92 7.89 -5.97
CA GLY A 448 -30.26 8.42 -5.75
C GLY A 448 -31.26 7.34 -5.33
N LEU A 449 -31.19 6.15 -5.92
CA LEU A 449 -31.99 5.00 -5.46
C LEU A 449 -31.62 4.58 -4.03
N ALA A 450 -30.32 4.50 -3.71
CA ALA A 450 -29.84 4.14 -2.38
C ALA A 450 -30.25 5.14 -1.29
N VAL A 451 -30.26 6.45 -1.61
CA VAL A 451 -30.79 7.49 -0.71
C VAL A 451 -32.28 7.29 -0.46
N LYS A 452 -33.07 6.99 -1.51
CA LYS A 452 -34.51 6.71 -1.37
C LYS A 452 -34.80 5.45 -0.55
N THR A 453 -34.03 4.38 -0.73
CA THR A 453 -34.18 3.15 0.06
C THR A 453 -33.78 3.33 1.52
N ASN A 454 -32.74 4.13 1.80
CA ASN A 454 -32.36 4.45 3.17
C ASN A 454 -33.39 5.36 3.86
N LEU A 455 -33.99 6.32 3.14
CA LEU A 455 -35.08 7.15 3.68
C LEU A 455 -36.35 6.32 3.99
N SER A 456 -36.70 5.34 3.16
CA SER A 456 -37.83 4.43 3.43
C SER A 456 -37.55 3.46 4.59
N LEU A 457 -36.29 3.04 4.77
CA LEU A 457 -35.87 2.23 5.93
C LEU A 457 -35.87 3.04 7.24
N ILE A 458 -35.59 4.35 7.17
CA ILE A 458 -35.68 5.26 8.32
C ILE A 458 -37.16 5.54 8.66
N SER A 459 -38.04 5.74 7.66
CA SER A 459 -39.47 5.93 7.91
C SER A 459 -40.17 4.68 8.45
N ALA A 460 -39.75 3.48 8.02
CA ALA A 460 -40.26 2.21 8.53
C ALA A 460 -39.77 1.88 9.96
N LYS A 461 -38.64 2.44 10.39
CA LYS A 461 -38.17 2.32 11.78
C LYS A 461 -38.85 3.31 12.72
N SER A 462 -39.25 4.50 12.24
CA SER A 462 -40.00 5.47 13.05
C SER A 462 -41.47 5.08 13.29
N SER A 463 -42.05 4.20 12.47
CA SER A 463 -43.43 3.71 12.65
C SER A 463 -43.55 2.51 13.62
N ASN A 464 -42.44 1.92 14.06
CA ASN A 464 -42.42 0.76 14.97
C ASN A 464 -42.07 1.10 16.43
N THR A 465 -41.95 2.38 16.78
CA THR A 465 -41.68 2.85 18.15
C THR A 465 -42.81 3.72 18.69
N THR A 466 -44.04 3.20 18.69
CA THR A 466 -45.13 3.73 19.52
C THR A 466 -45.96 2.57 20.06
N SER A 467 -45.55 2.00 21.20
CA SER A 467 -46.50 1.59 22.25
C SER A 467 -45.77 1.16 23.53
N LYS A 468 -46.38 1.53 24.66
CA LYS A 468 -46.12 1.14 26.05
C LYS A 468 -45.07 1.94 26.84
N SER A 469 -45.50 3.13 27.27
CA SER A 469 -45.05 3.76 28.51
C SER A 469 -45.83 3.18 29.70
N SER A 470 -45.14 2.57 30.67
CA SER A 470 -45.66 2.32 32.02
C SER A 470 -44.70 2.98 33.03
N PRO A 471 -45.19 3.78 33.99
CA PRO A 471 -44.33 4.49 34.94
C PRO A 471 -43.90 3.57 36.09
N LEU A 472 -42.61 3.61 36.45
CA LEU A 472 -42.05 3.00 37.66
C LEU A 472 -42.16 3.97 38.84
N PRO A 473 -42.49 3.51 40.07
CA PRO A 473 -42.39 4.32 41.27
C PRO A 473 -40.98 4.25 41.89
N VAL A 474 -40.57 5.36 42.48
CA VAL A 474 -39.44 5.56 43.42
C VAL A 474 -39.90 5.09 44.82
N PRO A 475 -39.05 4.65 45.78
CA PRO A 475 -37.58 4.69 45.85
C PRO A 475 -36.86 3.33 45.74
#